data_AF-A0A9E6UY56-F1
#
_entry.id   AF-A0A9E6UY56-F1
#
_cell.length_a   1.000
_cell.length_b   1.000
_cell.length_c   1.000
_cell.angle_alpha   90.00
_cell.angle_beta   90.00
_cell.angle_gamma   90.00
#
_symmetry.space_group_name_H-M   'P 1'
#
loop_
_entity.id
_entity.type
_entity.pdbx_description
1 polymer ?
#
loop_
_entity_poly.entity_id
_entity_poly.type
_entity_poly.pdbx_seq_one_letter_code
_entity_poly.pdbx_strand_id
1 'polypeptide(L)'
;MSNHELSLTIYNSALLSKIATQICKAIVTIYNQQPEFLREKYRKVKWENSSNQLALINKFIELLSTSKNWEEVIKKVEVSLAAILENDIINSPTIRELIITISRENLKNNNGYHHSLTASDLTLTLQPLGIAVLLLDAENLQINLSTEKFLATVCHFPIHVKIAFANWSNRGKLDIELHERGYDLIHVPAGRDNADGKMIAYGASIHELYPHTKEVFVCSSDKVMTNLCNNLQQHGLIVYQVSQHGDNINIFNNSTGRTTVHNINPPPELPSLEKFIFQLKTIIKEEQKLTGVYWIKLSQIYQIYKNQYQLNISDIICRYFPGKLLRDILINNPTDFVIHQIDDQGEIYVNLFTDYRLKDTHQESLLLHESPSSLSSDLLTIDSVLDLENAIKTILTELSTKFPNQSFDISLLAGKFKQKYSKPITEQMKELRLGGNFVKFLQSRNSFNMQLKDNKWEVSGFASVKKFVEISSEIHSALDLEQALINIVLELISQTHNSCVDASVLGVKFHHKYGKPITKQMKDIKINGSFIKFLKSCHSFQIQQNGNKYQVSIQVSISQIHNSNSSPSIS
;
A
#
# COMPACT_ATOMS: atom_id res chain seq x y z
N MET A 1 -17.42 -15.94 -62.91
CA MET A 1 -17.08 -17.32 -62.48
C MET A 1 -16.01 -17.20 -61.41
N SER A 2 -16.30 -17.82 -60.27
CA SER A 2 -15.61 -17.69 -58.99
C SER A 2 -14.20 -18.26 -59.05
N ASN A 3 -13.22 -17.55 -58.51
CA ASN A 3 -11.91 -18.13 -58.18
C ASN A 3 -11.52 -17.68 -56.76
N HIS A 4 -11.93 -18.54 -55.83
CA HIS A 4 -11.38 -18.81 -54.51
C HIS A 4 -10.61 -17.69 -53.80
N GLU A 5 -11.31 -17.03 -52.87
CA GLU A 5 -10.76 -16.52 -51.63
C GLU A 5 -10.05 -17.66 -50.87
N LEU A 6 -8.73 -17.77 -51.05
CA LEU A 6 -7.86 -18.48 -50.13
C LEU A 6 -7.71 -17.61 -48.88
N SER A 7 -8.57 -17.84 -47.88
CA SER A 7 -8.36 -17.38 -46.51
C SER A 7 -7.03 -17.95 -45.99
N LEU A 8 -5.97 -17.16 -46.12
CA LEU A 8 -4.67 -17.42 -45.48
C LEU A 8 -4.84 -17.26 -43.96
N THR A 9 -5.15 -18.35 -43.25
CA THR A 9 -4.80 -18.47 -41.83
C THR A 9 -3.28 -18.62 -41.75
N ILE A 10 -2.58 -17.56 -41.34
CA ILE A 10 -1.14 -17.33 -41.54
C ILE A 10 -0.23 -18.25 -40.68
N TYR A 11 -0.77 -19.14 -39.84
CA TYR A 11 0.04 -20.09 -39.04
C TYR A 11 -0.34 -21.56 -39.25
N ASN A 12 0.69 -22.39 -39.49
CA ASN A 12 0.56 -23.84 -39.66
C ASN A 12 -0.08 -24.47 -38.39
N SER A 13 -1.17 -25.23 -38.56
CA SER A 13 -1.89 -25.89 -37.46
C SER A 13 -0.98 -26.79 -36.60
N ALA A 14 0.07 -27.36 -37.22
CA ALA A 14 1.09 -28.13 -36.51
C ALA A 14 1.93 -27.29 -35.53
N LEU A 15 2.26 -26.04 -35.88
CA LEU A 15 2.98 -25.12 -35.01
C LEU A 15 2.11 -24.70 -33.82
N LEU A 16 0.85 -24.33 -34.07
CA LEU A 16 -0.08 -23.95 -33.00
C LEU A 16 -0.36 -25.10 -32.03
N SER A 17 -0.50 -26.32 -32.55
CA SER A 17 -0.64 -27.53 -31.72
C SER A 17 0.60 -27.78 -30.85
N LYS A 18 1.79 -27.56 -31.40
CA LYS A 18 3.05 -27.71 -30.66
C LYS A 18 3.20 -26.65 -29.56
N ILE A 19 2.85 -25.40 -29.84
CA ILE A 19 2.84 -24.31 -28.85
C ILE A 19 1.85 -24.61 -27.72
N ALA A 20 0.61 -24.98 -28.06
CA ALA A 20 -0.42 -25.32 -27.09
C ALA A 20 -0.02 -26.51 -26.20
N THR A 21 0.66 -27.50 -26.77
CA THR A 21 1.20 -28.66 -26.03
C THR A 21 2.27 -28.23 -25.01
N GLN A 22 3.16 -27.30 -25.38
CA GLN A 22 4.19 -26.80 -24.45
C GLN A 22 3.60 -25.98 -23.31
N ILE A 23 2.60 -25.14 -23.62
CA ILE A 23 1.86 -24.37 -22.60
C ILE A 23 1.18 -25.33 -21.61
N CYS A 24 0.52 -26.37 -22.12
CA CYS A 24 -0.12 -27.38 -21.27
C CYS A 24 0.89 -28.11 -20.36
N LYS A 25 2.05 -28.51 -20.90
CA LYS A 25 3.13 -29.12 -20.11
C LYS A 25 3.63 -28.20 -19.01
N ALA A 26 3.86 -26.93 -19.29
CA ALA A 26 4.32 -25.97 -18.30
C ALA A 26 3.30 -25.78 -17.16
N ILE A 27 2.00 -25.72 -17.49
CA ILE A 27 0.93 -25.63 -16.49
C ILE A 27 0.87 -26.90 -15.62
N VAL A 28 1.04 -28.09 -16.22
CA VAL A 28 1.11 -29.36 -15.48
C VAL A 28 2.34 -29.39 -14.56
N THR A 29 3.50 -28.92 -15.04
CA THR A 29 4.72 -28.84 -14.23
C THR A 29 4.54 -27.90 -13.03
N ILE A 30 3.94 -26.72 -13.26
CA ILE A 30 3.63 -25.76 -12.19
C ILE A 30 2.64 -26.36 -11.20
N TYR A 31 1.60 -27.06 -11.66
CA TYR A 31 0.66 -27.75 -10.79
C TYR A 31 1.33 -28.80 -9.88
N ASN A 32 2.26 -29.59 -10.44
CA ASN A 32 2.94 -30.66 -9.70
C ASN A 32 3.99 -30.13 -8.72
N GLN A 33 4.63 -28.99 -9.03
CA GLN A 33 5.73 -28.45 -8.21
C GLN A 33 5.23 -27.41 -7.19
N GLN A 34 4.35 -26.51 -7.60
CA GLN A 34 3.92 -25.32 -6.86
C GLN A 34 2.46 -24.97 -7.17
N PRO A 35 1.48 -25.75 -6.67
CA PRO A 35 0.06 -25.58 -6.98
C PRO A 35 -0.51 -24.23 -6.50
N GLU A 36 0.10 -23.60 -5.50
CA GLU A 36 -0.23 -22.25 -5.01
C GLU A 36 -0.09 -21.17 -6.10
N PHE A 37 0.71 -21.41 -7.13
CA PHE A 37 0.95 -20.48 -8.23
C PHE A 37 -0.17 -20.46 -9.28
N LEU A 38 -1.06 -21.44 -9.24
CA LEU A 38 -2.29 -21.44 -10.02
C LEU A 38 -3.39 -20.73 -9.25
N ARG A 39 -4.27 -20.00 -9.95
CA ARG A 39 -5.48 -19.44 -9.33
C ARG A 39 -6.37 -20.54 -8.79
N GLU A 40 -7.11 -20.25 -7.72
CA GLU A 40 -7.88 -21.24 -6.96
C GLU A 40 -8.79 -22.14 -7.82
N LYS A 41 -9.43 -21.57 -8.86
CA LYS A 41 -10.27 -22.30 -9.83
C LYS A 41 -9.53 -23.40 -10.60
N TYR A 42 -8.22 -23.27 -10.83
CA TYR A 42 -7.42 -24.23 -11.60
C TYR A 42 -6.65 -25.21 -10.71
N ARG A 43 -6.56 -24.97 -9.39
CA ARG A 43 -5.99 -25.92 -8.42
C ARG A 43 -6.84 -27.17 -8.23
N LYS A 44 -8.15 -27.06 -8.45
CA LYS A 44 -9.13 -28.15 -8.28
C LYS A 44 -9.26 -29.05 -9.52
N VAL A 45 -8.58 -28.70 -10.62
CA VAL A 45 -8.60 -29.46 -11.88
C VAL A 45 -7.59 -30.61 -11.80
N LYS A 46 -8.02 -31.82 -12.17
CA LYS A 46 -7.15 -33.00 -12.25
C LYS A 46 -6.32 -32.95 -13.54
N TRP A 47 -5.19 -32.25 -13.50
CA TRP A 47 -4.33 -32.03 -14.67
C TRP A 47 -3.60 -33.27 -15.17
N GLU A 48 -3.50 -34.33 -14.35
CA GLU A 48 -2.97 -35.65 -14.76
C GLU A 48 -3.88 -36.39 -15.76
N ASN A 49 -5.16 -36.00 -15.86
CA ASN A 49 -6.09 -36.60 -16.81
C ASN A 49 -5.84 -36.08 -18.23
N SER A 50 -5.58 -37.00 -19.17
CA SER A 50 -5.36 -36.71 -20.59
C SER A 50 -6.52 -35.93 -21.23
N SER A 51 -7.76 -36.14 -20.78
CA SER A 51 -8.93 -35.40 -21.26
C SER A 51 -8.87 -33.91 -20.92
N ASN A 52 -8.35 -33.55 -19.73
CA ASN A 52 -8.24 -32.15 -19.31
C ASN A 52 -7.07 -31.44 -20.01
N GLN A 53 -5.96 -32.16 -20.23
CA GLN A 53 -4.84 -31.67 -21.01
C GLN A 53 -5.24 -31.39 -22.47
N LEU A 54 -5.96 -32.33 -23.10
CA LEU A 54 -6.49 -32.17 -24.46
C LEU A 54 -7.47 -30.99 -24.56
N ALA A 55 -8.37 -30.83 -23.59
CA ALA A 55 -9.30 -29.70 -23.55
C ALA A 55 -8.56 -28.35 -23.47
N LEU A 56 -7.49 -28.28 -22.67
CA LEU A 56 -6.66 -27.07 -22.57
C LEU A 56 -5.88 -26.81 -23.87
N ILE A 57 -5.28 -27.83 -24.45
CA ILE A 57 -4.56 -27.74 -25.73
C ILE A 57 -5.50 -27.22 -26.82
N ASN A 58 -6.69 -27.79 -26.96
CA ASN A 58 -7.66 -27.36 -27.96
C ASN A 58 -8.10 -25.91 -27.75
N LYS A 59 -8.33 -25.51 -26.50
CA LYS A 59 -8.68 -24.13 -26.14
C LYS A 59 -7.57 -23.14 -26.53
N PHE A 60 -6.31 -23.50 -26.30
CA PHE A 60 -5.18 -22.67 -26.75
C PHE A 60 -5.03 -22.67 -28.28
N ILE A 61 -5.22 -23.80 -28.96
CA ILE A 61 -5.20 -23.84 -30.44
C ILE A 61 -6.28 -22.91 -31.01
N GLU A 62 -7.51 -22.98 -30.49
CA GLU A 62 -8.61 -22.11 -30.89
C GLU A 62 -8.27 -20.64 -30.63
N LEU A 63 -7.82 -20.28 -29.43
CA LEU A 63 -7.44 -18.90 -29.10
C LEU A 63 -6.32 -18.35 -30.00
N LEU A 64 -5.29 -19.16 -30.27
CA LEU A 64 -4.13 -18.72 -31.05
C LEU A 64 -4.40 -18.72 -32.56
N SER A 65 -5.32 -19.56 -33.05
CA SER A 65 -5.75 -19.60 -34.46
C SER A 65 -6.42 -18.31 -34.93
N THR A 66 -6.98 -17.52 -34.00
CA THR A 66 -7.60 -16.22 -34.30
C THR A 66 -6.59 -15.08 -34.44
N SER A 67 -5.31 -15.32 -34.16
CA SER A 67 -4.27 -14.28 -34.23
C SER A 67 -3.78 -14.03 -35.64
N LYS A 68 -3.62 -12.76 -36.00
CA LYS A 68 -3.20 -12.34 -37.35
C LYS A 68 -1.69 -12.32 -37.51
N ASN A 69 -0.94 -12.13 -36.42
CA ASN A 69 0.52 -12.05 -36.42
C ASN A 69 1.12 -12.64 -35.14
N TRP A 70 2.45 -12.80 -35.13
CA TRP A 70 3.18 -13.45 -34.02
C TRP A 70 3.10 -12.66 -32.72
N GLU A 71 3.13 -11.33 -32.79
CA GLU A 71 3.00 -10.45 -31.62
C GLU A 71 1.65 -10.64 -30.94
N GLU A 72 0.58 -10.83 -31.71
CA GLU A 72 -0.75 -11.13 -31.19
C GLU A 72 -0.83 -12.54 -30.60
N VAL A 73 -0.11 -13.51 -31.16
CA VAL A 73 0.04 -14.86 -30.58
C VAL A 73 0.70 -14.76 -29.19
N ILE A 74 1.84 -14.09 -29.07
CA ILE A 74 2.55 -13.92 -27.79
C ILE A 74 1.67 -13.19 -26.77
N LYS A 75 1.07 -12.07 -27.17
CA LYS A 75 0.19 -11.29 -26.28
C LYS A 75 -1.01 -12.11 -25.79
N LYS A 76 -1.63 -12.92 -26.64
CA LYS A 76 -2.73 -13.81 -26.23
C LYS A 76 -2.25 -14.93 -25.31
N VAL A 77 -1.04 -15.47 -25.51
CA VAL A 77 -0.43 -16.44 -24.59
C VAL A 77 -0.22 -15.80 -23.21
N GLU A 78 0.37 -14.61 -23.14
CA GLU A 78 0.63 -13.89 -21.89
C GLU A 78 -0.67 -13.58 -21.13
N VAL A 79 -1.68 -13.03 -21.81
CA VAL A 79 -2.99 -12.73 -21.22
C VAL A 79 -3.68 -14.00 -20.72
N SER A 80 -3.59 -15.09 -21.48
CA SER A 80 -4.20 -16.38 -21.10
C SER A 80 -3.48 -17.04 -19.91
N LEU A 81 -2.15 -16.91 -19.84
CA LEU A 81 -1.36 -17.37 -18.70
C LEU A 81 -1.63 -16.54 -17.45
N ALA A 82 -1.73 -15.21 -17.56
CA ALA A 82 -2.10 -14.32 -16.45
C ALA A 82 -3.51 -14.60 -15.91
N ALA A 83 -4.41 -15.16 -16.74
CA ALA A 83 -5.73 -15.59 -16.33
C ALA A 83 -5.74 -16.95 -15.59
N ILE A 84 -4.66 -17.71 -15.68
CA ILE A 84 -4.49 -19.06 -15.07
C ILE A 84 -3.59 -19.00 -13.83
N LEU A 85 -2.57 -18.14 -13.84
CA LEU A 85 -1.57 -17.98 -12.80
C LEU A 85 -1.90 -16.81 -11.87
N GLU A 86 -1.39 -16.85 -10.64
CA GLU A 86 -1.37 -15.69 -9.73
C GLU A 86 -0.30 -14.66 -10.18
N ASN A 87 -0.53 -13.37 -9.91
CA ASN A 87 0.26 -12.25 -10.49
C ASN A 87 1.76 -12.32 -10.21
N ASP A 88 2.18 -12.93 -9.11
CA ASP A 88 3.58 -12.94 -8.66
C ASP A 88 4.50 -13.87 -9.48
N ILE A 89 3.94 -14.71 -10.38
CA ILE A 89 4.69 -15.75 -11.12
C ILE A 89 4.99 -15.38 -12.58
N ILE A 90 4.40 -14.29 -13.10
CA ILE A 90 4.65 -13.87 -14.50
C ILE A 90 6.14 -13.60 -14.76
N ASN A 91 6.92 -13.30 -13.71
CA ASN A 91 8.37 -13.10 -13.77
C ASN A 91 9.22 -14.34 -13.45
N SER A 92 8.61 -15.49 -13.17
CA SER A 92 9.29 -16.74 -12.80
C SER A 92 10.16 -17.29 -13.96
N PRO A 93 11.31 -17.94 -13.66
CA PRO A 93 12.16 -18.61 -14.65
C PRO A 93 11.38 -19.59 -15.54
N THR A 94 10.38 -20.28 -15.00
CA THR A 94 9.60 -21.31 -15.71
C THR A 94 8.71 -20.72 -16.81
N ILE A 95 8.10 -19.56 -16.56
CA ILE A 95 7.28 -18.86 -17.55
C ILE A 95 8.18 -18.19 -18.60
N ARG A 96 9.34 -17.68 -18.19
CA ARG A 96 10.34 -17.11 -19.09
C ARG A 96 10.88 -18.17 -20.08
N GLU A 97 11.24 -19.35 -19.60
CA GLU A 97 11.66 -20.48 -20.44
C GLU A 97 10.56 -20.97 -21.38
N LEU A 98 9.30 -20.95 -20.94
CA LEU A 98 8.16 -21.28 -21.79
C LEU A 98 8.03 -20.30 -22.96
N ILE A 99 8.10 -18.99 -22.70
CA ILE A 99 8.00 -17.95 -23.74
C ILE A 99 9.19 -18.01 -24.71
N ILE A 100 10.40 -18.29 -24.20
CA ILE A 100 11.60 -18.52 -25.02
C ILE A 100 11.41 -19.73 -25.93
N THR A 101 10.88 -20.84 -25.39
CA THR A 101 10.65 -22.07 -26.16
C THR A 101 9.60 -21.88 -27.25
N ILE A 102 8.51 -21.18 -26.95
CA ILE A 102 7.46 -20.83 -27.92
C ILE A 102 8.02 -19.96 -29.06
N SER A 103 8.87 -18.99 -28.73
CA SER A 103 9.54 -18.10 -29.70
C SER A 103 10.51 -18.83 -30.62
N ARG A 104 11.24 -19.82 -30.09
CA ARG A 104 12.15 -20.67 -30.85
C ARG A 104 11.43 -21.58 -31.85
N GLU A 105 10.22 -22.02 -31.53
CA GLU A 105 9.42 -22.90 -32.40
C GLU A 105 8.84 -22.16 -33.61
N ASN A 106 8.53 -20.87 -33.50
CA ASN A 106 8.12 -20.04 -34.64
C ASN A 106 9.25 -19.86 -35.67
N LEU A 107 10.48 -19.63 -35.20
CA LEU A 107 11.66 -19.47 -36.05
C LEU A 107 11.97 -20.72 -36.90
N LYS A 108 11.70 -21.91 -36.36
CA LYS A 108 11.91 -23.19 -37.09
C LYS A 108 10.86 -23.43 -38.18
N ASN A 109 9.65 -22.90 -38.02
CA ASN A 109 8.55 -23.12 -38.95
C ASN A 109 8.60 -22.16 -40.16
N ASN A 110 9.21 -20.98 -40.02
CA ASN A 110 9.33 -19.99 -41.10
C ASN A 110 10.52 -20.23 -42.05
N ASN A 111 11.51 -21.03 -41.66
CA ASN A 111 12.71 -21.27 -42.48
C ASN A 111 12.58 -22.51 -43.38
N GLY A 112 11.51 -22.51 -44.17
CA GLY A 112 11.25 -23.52 -45.20
C GLY A 112 11.82 -23.19 -46.57
N TYR A 113 12.78 -22.28 -46.76
CA TYR A 113 13.54 -22.13 -48.01
C TYR A 113 14.93 -21.55 -47.75
N HIS A 114 15.95 -22.22 -48.30
CA HIS A 114 17.34 -21.77 -48.35
C HIS A 114 17.46 -20.49 -49.20
N HIS A 115 17.58 -19.31 -48.56
CA HIS A 115 18.46 -18.25 -49.05
C HIS A 115 18.82 -17.27 -47.92
N SER A 116 20.12 -17.00 -47.80
CA SER A 116 20.76 -16.09 -46.85
C SER A 116 20.12 -14.70 -46.84
N LEU A 117 19.58 -14.30 -45.68
CA LEU A 117 19.20 -12.93 -45.33
C LEU A 117 20.00 -12.51 -44.09
N THR A 118 20.67 -11.37 -44.18
CA THR A 118 21.68 -10.87 -43.26
C THR A 118 21.09 -10.43 -41.91
N ALA A 119 21.91 -10.57 -40.86
CA ALA A 119 21.60 -10.38 -39.44
C ALA A 119 21.06 -8.99 -39.02
N SER A 120 20.88 -8.06 -39.95
CA SER A 120 20.46 -6.67 -39.74
C SER A 120 18.93 -6.45 -39.78
N ASP A 121 18.16 -7.37 -40.37
CA ASP A 121 16.69 -7.20 -40.49
C ASP A 121 15.89 -7.94 -39.42
N LEU A 122 16.53 -8.84 -38.66
CA LEU A 122 15.95 -9.54 -37.50
C LEU A 122 16.07 -8.75 -36.19
N THR A 123 16.70 -7.57 -36.22
CA THR A 123 17.12 -6.81 -35.03
C THR A 123 16.05 -5.90 -34.43
N LEU A 124 14.87 -5.75 -35.05
CA LEU A 124 13.89 -4.76 -34.60
C LEU A 124 12.77 -5.29 -33.69
N THR A 125 12.58 -6.60 -33.51
CA THR A 125 11.45 -7.10 -32.69
C THR A 125 11.73 -8.22 -31.68
N LEU A 126 12.86 -8.93 -31.69
CA LEU A 126 13.23 -9.86 -30.61
C LEU A 126 14.75 -10.12 -30.57
N GLN A 127 15.49 -9.50 -29.65
CA GLN A 127 16.80 -10.03 -29.22
C GLN A 127 16.66 -10.76 -27.88
N PRO A 128 17.37 -11.89 -27.64
CA PRO A 128 17.65 -12.33 -26.28
C PRO A 128 18.35 -11.17 -25.59
N LEU A 129 17.80 -10.65 -24.49
CA LEU A 129 18.38 -9.48 -23.82
C LEU A 129 19.87 -9.74 -23.60
N GLY A 130 20.72 -8.98 -24.30
CA GLY A 130 22.09 -8.83 -23.86
C GLY A 130 22.07 -8.36 -22.41
N ILE A 131 22.99 -8.85 -21.60
CA ILE A 131 23.07 -8.47 -20.20
C ILE A 131 24.33 -7.66 -19.94
N ALA A 132 24.23 -6.75 -18.97
CA ALA A 132 25.39 -6.11 -18.39
C ALA A 132 25.79 -6.86 -17.11
N VAL A 133 27.10 -7.02 -16.92
CA VAL A 133 27.72 -7.60 -15.72
C VAL A 133 28.46 -6.48 -14.98
N LEU A 134 28.30 -6.41 -13.67
CA LEU A 134 29.00 -5.46 -12.81
C LEU A 134 29.97 -6.22 -11.90
N LEU A 135 31.26 -5.94 -12.06
CA LEU A 135 32.33 -6.47 -11.21
C LEU A 135 32.79 -5.35 -10.27
N LEU A 136 32.68 -5.57 -8.97
CA LEU A 136 33.01 -4.60 -7.93
C LEU A 136 34.21 -5.06 -7.10
N ASP A 137 35.28 -4.29 -7.15
CA ASP A 137 36.32 -4.30 -6.12
C ASP A 137 35.81 -3.53 -4.90
N ALA A 138 35.19 -4.28 -3.98
CA ALA A 138 34.58 -3.72 -2.76
C ALA A 138 35.64 -3.32 -1.71
N GLU A 139 36.93 -3.62 -1.96
CA GLU A 139 37.99 -3.19 -1.06
C GLU A 139 38.38 -1.74 -1.27
N ASN A 140 38.41 -1.33 -2.54
CA ASN A 140 38.96 -0.05 -2.98
C ASN A 140 37.90 0.92 -3.51
N LEU A 141 36.69 0.44 -3.81
CA LEU A 141 35.62 1.26 -4.38
C LEU A 141 34.28 0.98 -3.69
N GLN A 142 33.65 2.03 -3.18
CA GLN A 142 32.31 1.92 -2.58
C GLN A 142 31.26 2.45 -3.55
N ILE A 143 30.30 1.59 -3.90
CA ILE A 143 29.17 1.94 -4.76
C ILE A 143 27.90 1.93 -3.92
N ASN A 144 27.23 3.08 -3.85
CA ASN A 144 25.92 3.25 -3.22
C ASN A 144 24.78 3.03 -4.24
N LEU A 145 23.54 2.94 -3.73
CA LEU A 145 22.36 2.71 -4.55
C LEU A 145 22.14 3.78 -5.65
N SER A 146 22.48 5.05 -5.37
CA SER A 146 22.38 6.12 -6.37
C SER A 146 23.39 5.95 -7.50
N THR A 147 24.61 5.53 -7.18
CA THR A 147 25.64 5.25 -8.18
C THR A 147 25.25 4.03 -9.03
N GLU A 148 24.66 2.98 -8.46
CA GLU A 148 24.12 1.86 -9.25
C GLU A 148 23.03 2.30 -10.21
N LYS A 149 22.08 3.13 -9.75
CA LYS A 149 21.03 3.68 -10.62
C LYS A 149 21.65 4.48 -11.75
N PHE A 150 22.68 5.28 -11.46
CA PHE A 150 23.42 6.01 -12.48
C PHE A 150 24.12 5.07 -13.47
N LEU A 151 24.83 4.04 -13.02
CA LEU A 151 25.44 3.03 -13.89
C LEU A 151 24.40 2.37 -14.81
N ALA A 152 23.20 2.10 -14.28
CA ALA A 152 22.08 1.57 -15.05
C ALA A 152 21.53 2.55 -16.11
N THR A 153 21.77 3.86 -15.98
CA THR A 153 21.44 4.83 -17.04
C THR A 153 22.50 4.92 -18.13
N VAL A 154 23.73 4.47 -17.86
CA VAL A 154 24.86 4.52 -18.80
C VAL A 154 24.96 3.26 -19.67
N CYS A 155 24.41 2.14 -19.20
CA CYS A 155 24.38 0.87 -19.93
C CYS A 155 23.26 0.83 -20.97
N HIS A 156 23.49 0.14 -22.10
CA HIS A 156 22.45 -0.17 -23.08
C HIS A 156 21.70 -1.46 -22.74
N PHE A 157 22.29 -2.30 -21.88
CA PHE A 157 21.75 -3.58 -21.46
C PHE A 157 21.51 -3.61 -19.94
N PRO A 158 20.48 -4.31 -19.43
CA PRO A 158 20.21 -4.28 -18.00
C PRO A 158 21.30 -5.01 -17.23
N ILE A 159 21.70 -4.44 -16.10
CA ILE A 159 22.65 -5.04 -15.17
C ILE A 159 21.95 -6.20 -14.46
N HIS A 160 22.24 -7.44 -14.87
CA HIS A 160 21.62 -8.64 -14.32
C HIS A 160 22.52 -9.38 -13.33
N VAL A 161 23.84 -9.30 -13.54
CA VAL A 161 24.83 -10.00 -12.72
C VAL A 161 25.66 -8.95 -12.01
N LYS A 162 25.72 -9.03 -10.68
CA LYS A 162 26.52 -8.14 -9.84
C LYS A 162 27.40 -9.01 -8.96
N ILE A 163 28.71 -8.79 -9.01
CA ILE A 163 29.68 -9.62 -8.29
C ILE A 163 30.61 -8.69 -7.53
N ALA A 164 30.77 -8.91 -6.23
CA ALA A 164 31.68 -8.14 -5.40
C ALA A 164 32.82 -9.01 -4.89
N PHE A 165 34.04 -8.46 -4.91
CA PHE A 165 35.27 -9.10 -4.45
C PHE A 165 35.80 -8.32 -3.25
N ALA A 166 35.92 -8.98 -2.11
CA ALA A 166 36.57 -8.39 -0.93
C ALA A 166 36.97 -9.44 0.10
N ASN A 167 37.86 -9.06 1.00
CA ASN A 167 38.05 -9.77 2.24
C ASN A 167 36.94 -9.41 3.23
N TRP A 168 35.82 -10.14 3.15
CA TRP A 168 34.63 -9.91 3.97
C TRP A 168 34.86 -9.96 5.48
N SER A 169 35.91 -10.66 5.96
CA SER A 169 36.20 -10.69 7.40
C SER A 169 36.53 -9.31 7.97
N ASN A 170 36.96 -8.37 7.12
CA ASN A 170 37.40 -7.03 7.50
C ASN A 170 36.46 -5.91 7.03
N ARG A 171 35.25 -6.23 6.52
CA ARG A 171 34.33 -5.26 5.89
C ARG A 171 33.03 -5.01 6.66
N GLY A 172 32.95 -5.47 7.91
CA GLY A 172 31.84 -5.12 8.81
C GLY A 172 30.49 -5.62 8.31
N LYS A 173 29.53 -4.71 8.05
CA LYS A 173 28.18 -5.03 7.56
C LYS A 173 28.00 -4.82 6.05
N LEU A 174 29.08 -4.52 5.32
CA LEU A 174 29.02 -4.21 3.90
C LEU A 174 28.63 -5.44 3.05
N ASP A 175 28.99 -6.64 3.51
CA ASP A 175 28.57 -7.91 2.94
C ASP A 175 27.05 -8.08 2.97
N ILE A 176 26.42 -7.82 4.11
CA ILE A 176 24.95 -7.87 4.27
C ILE A 176 24.28 -6.88 3.31
N GLU A 177 24.76 -5.64 3.27
CA GLU A 177 24.20 -4.61 2.40
C GLU A 177 24.28 -4.99 0.91
N LEU A 178 25.45 -5.46 0.45
CA LEU A 178 25.64 -5.85 -0.94
C LEU A 178 24.82 -7.10 -1.30
N HIS A 179 24.72 -8.07 -0.39
CA HIS A 179 23.89 -9.26 -0.59
C HIS A 179 22.40 -8.90 -0.73
N GLU A 180 21.87 -8.02 0.12
CA GLU A 180 20.49 -7.51 0.02
C GLU A 180 20.24 -6.77 -1.31
N ARG A 181 21.28 -6.14 -1.88
CA ARG A 181 21.24 -5.48 -3.20
C ARG A 181 21.43 -6.44 -4.39
N GLY A 182 21.54 -7.74 -4.14
CA GLY A 182 21.63 -8.80 -5.14
C GLY A 182 23.04 -9.02 -5.69
N TYR A 183 24.10 -8.77 -4.91
CA TYR A 183 25.47 -9.10 -5.29
C TYR A 183 25.84 -10.52 -4.89
N ASP A 184 26.48 -11.24 -5.81
CA ASP A 184 27.24 -12.44 -5.50
C ASP A 184 28.56 -12.05 -4.83
N LEU A 185 28.76 -12.51 -3.60
CA LEU A 185 29.91 -12.15 -2.79
C LEU A 185 31.04 -13.18 -2.95
N ILE A 186 32.15 -12.77 -3.54
CA ILE A 186 33.35 -13.60 -3.68
C ILE A 186 34.36 -13.23 -2.60
N HIS A 187 34.52 -14.11 -1.61
CA HIS A 187 35.52 -13.94 -0.57
C HIS A 187 36.95 -14.07 -1.14
N VAL A 188 37.83 -13.13 -0.77
CA VAL A 188 39.28 -13.25 -0.99
C VAL A 188 40.04 -13.35 0.34
N PRO A 189 41.07 -14.21 0.42
CA PRO A 189 41.93 -14.28 1.60
C PRO A 189 42.64 -12.95 1.87
N ALA A 190 42.99 -12.72 3.12
CA ALA A 190 43.82 -11.58 3.51
C ALA A 190 45.17 -11.61 2.76
N GLY A 191 45.49 -10.50 2.10
CA GLY A 191 46.75 -10.32 1.38
C GLY A 191 46.64 -9.15 0.40
N ARG A 192 47.78 -8.55 0.10
CA ARG A 192 47.87 -7.41 -0.82
C ARG A 192 47.47 -7.86 -2.23
N ASP A 193 46.63 -7.08 -2.90
CA ASP A 193 46.19 -7.27 -4.30
C ASP A 193 45.46 -8.62 -4.57
N ASN A 194 45.03 -9.33 -3.52
CA ASN A 194 44.30 -10.61 -3.66
C ASN A 194 42.89 -10.40 -4.25
N ALA A 195 42.23 -9.30 -3.87
CA ALA A 195 40.96 -8.87 -4.47
C ALA A 195 41.12 -8.65 -5.98
N ASP A 196 42.12 -7.86 -6.36
CA ASP A 196 42.46 -7.55 -7.75
C ASP A 196 42.77 -8.81 -8.56
N GLY A 197 43.63 -9.68 -8.02
CA GLY A 197 44.00 -10.93 -8.68
C GLY A 197 42.80 -11.86 -8.92
N LYS A 198 41.90 -11.99 -7.93
CA LYS A 198 40.71 -12.83 -8.08
C LYS A 198 39.67 -12.20 -9.01
N MET A 199 39.51 -10.88 -8.96
CA MET A 199 38.63 -10.14 -9.87
C MET A 199 39.13 -10.26 -11.32
N ILE A 200 40.44 -10.18 -11.57
CA ILE A 200 41.02 -10.39 -12.90
C ILE A 200 40.79 -11.82 -13.37
N ALA A 201 41.12 -12.81 -12.55
CA ALA A 201 41.00 -14.21 -12.91
C ALA A 201 39.54 -14.62 -13.21
N TYR A 202 38.62 -14.25 -12.31
CA TYR A 202 37.19 -14.53 -12.50
C TYR A 202 36.58 -13.68 -13.62
N GLY A 203 36.95 -12.39 -13.66
CA GLY A 203 36.49 -11.42 -14.63
C GLY A 203 36.80 -11.83 -16.07
N ALA A 204 37.99 -12.37 -16.32
CA ALA A 204 38.38 -12.83 -17.66
C ALA A 204 37.44 -13.93 -18.21
N SER A 205 36.90 -14.78 -17.34
CA SER A 205 35.98 -15.86 -17.69
C SER A 205 34.51 -15.44 -17.80
N ILE A 206 34.17 -14.16 -17.62
CA ILE A 206 32.76 -13.70 -17.67
C ILE A 206 32.08 -14.02 -18.99
N HIS A 207 32.80 -13.92 -20.11
CA HIS A 207 32.24 -14.23 -21.42
C HIS A 207 31.90 -15.72 -21.60
N GLU A 208 32.58 -16.62 -20.87
CA GLU A 208 32.30 -18.06 -20.84
C GLU A 208 31.18 -18.40 -19.86
N LEU A 209 31.24 -17.82 -18.65
CA LEU A 209 30.28 -18.07 -17.57
C LEU A 209 28.91 -17.46 -17.87
N TYR A 210 28.88 -16.34 -18.59
CA TYR A 210 27.67 -15.60 -18.95
C TYR A 210 27.66 -15.30 -20.45
N PRO A 211 27.29 -16.27 -21.30
CA PRO A 211 27.39 -16.17 -22.77
C PRO A 211 26.54 -15.04 -23.40
N HIS A 212 25.57 -14.50 -22.66
CA HIS A 212 24.70 -13.41 -23.09
C HIS A 212 25.23 -12.01 -22.70
N THR A 213 26.41 -11.95 -22.07
CA THR A 213 27.02 -10.68 -21.68
C THR A 213 27.36 -9.86 -22.92
N LYS A 214 26.99 -8.58 -22.90
CA LYS A 214 27.32 -7.59 -23.93
C LYS A 214 28.10 -6.41 -23.36
N GLU A 215 27.85 -6.10 -22.09
CA GLU A 215 28.48 -4.99 -21.38
C GLU A 215 29.07 -5.47 -20.06
N VAL A 216 30.23 -4.93 -19.69
CA VAL A 216 30.85 -5.20 -18.39
C VAL A 216 31.30 -3.90 -17.75
N PHE A 217 30.86 -3.66 -16.53
CA PHE A 217 31.43 -2.64 -15.65
C PHE A 217 32.54 -3.25 -14.82
N VAL A 218 33.74 -2.70 -14.92
CA VAL A 218 34.89 -3.03 -14.10
C VAL A 218 35.06 -1.89 -13.11
N CYS A 219 34.55 -2.09 -11.89
CA CYS A 219 34.51 -1.08 -10.85
C CYS A 219 35.69 -1.25 -9.90
N SER A 220 36.80 -0.55 -10.20
CA SER A 220 37.98 -0.42 -9.34
C SER A 220 38.74 0.85 -9.69
N SER A 221 39.36 1.46 -8.68
CA SER A 221 40.22 2.63 -8.86
C SER A 221 41.67 2.26 -9.21
N ASP A 222 42.02 0.97 -9.20
CA ASP A 222 43.38 0.52 -9.52
C ASP A 222 43.60 0.45 -11.04
N LYS A 223 44.80 0.88 -11.48
CA LYS A 223 45.27 0.78 -12.86
C LYS A 223 45.53 -0.66 -13.28
N VAL A 224 45.75 -1.57 -12.34
CA VAL A 224 45.97 -3.00 -12.62
C VAL A 224 44.77 -3.61 -13.39
N MET A 225 43.56 -3.06 -13.21
CA MET A 225 42.36 -3.50 -13.93
C MET A 225 42.36 -3.23 -15.43
N THR A 226 43.26 -2.39 -15.95
CA THR A 226 43.35 -2.14 -17.41
C THR A 226 43.57 -3.43 -18.20
N ASN A 227 44.30 -4.40 -17.65
CA ASN A 227 44.52 -5.70 -18.31
C ASN A 227 43.22 -6.51 -18.43
N LEU A 228 42.40 -6.52 -17.39
CA LEU A 228 41.09 -7.16 -17.42
C LEU A 228 40.18 -6.48 -18.44
N CYS A 229 40.15 -5.15 -18.45
CA CYS A 229 39.36 -4.39 -19.43
C CYS A 229 39.76 -4.74 -20.86
N ASN A 230 41.06 -4.77 -21.17
CA ASN A 230 41.57 -5.11 -22.49
C ASN A 230 41.19 -6.55 -22.89
N ASN A 231 41.29 -7.51 -21.96
CA ASN A 231 40.91 -8.89 -22.21
C ASN A 231 39.40 -9.02 -22.54
N LEU A 232 38.54 -8.39 -21.74
CA LEU A 232 37.09 -8.38 -21.99
C LEU A 232 36.73 -7.75 -23.34
N GLN A 233 37.42 -6.67 -23.73
CA GLN A 233 37.23 -6.05 -25.04
C GLN A 233 37.68 -6.94 -26.20
N GLN A 234 38.77 -7.69 -26.04
CA GLN A 234 39.23 -8.67 -27.05
C GLN A 234 38.18 -9.75 -27.32
N HIS A 235 37.35 -10.08 -26.32
CA HIS A 235 36.22 -11.00 -26.45
C HIS A 235 34.94 -10.33 -26.99
N GLY A 236 35.04 -9.08 -27.49
CA GLY A 236 33.94 -8.36 -28.13
C GLY A 236 32.92 -7.75 -27.16
N LEU A 237 33.26 -7.61 -25.88
CA LEU A 237 32.42 -6.98 -24.88
C LEU A 237 32.65 -5.46 -24.85
N ILE A 238 31.58 -4.71 -24.62
CA ILE A 238 31.70 -3.28 -24.32
C ILE A 238 32.10 -3.14 -22.86
N VAL A 239 33.23 -2.50 -22.59
CA VAL A 239 33.78 -2.40 -21.24
C VAL A 239 33.72 -0.96 -20.75
N TYR A 240 33.20 -0.80 -19.54
CA TYR A 240 33.16 0.45 -18.80
C TYR A 240 34.07 0.33 -17.59
N GLN A 241 35.16 1.10 -17.56
CA GLN A 241 36.02 1.21 -16.40
C GLN A 241 35.45 2.27 -15.45
N VAL A 242 35.15 1.90 -14.21
CA VAL A 242 34.56 2.79 -13.21
C VAL A 242 35.58 3.02 -12.10
N SER A 243 36.04 4.26 -11.94
CA SER A 243 36.98 4.66 -10.90
C SER A 243 36.41 5.79 -10.04
N GLN A 244 36.85 5.88 -8.78
CA GLN A 244 36.48 6.99 -7.89
C GLN A 244 37.63 7.98 -7.74
N HIS A 245 37.32 9.27 -7.91
CA HIS A 245 38.22 10.39 -7.68
C HIS A 245 37.55 11.41 -6.76
N GLY A 246 37.86 11.34 -5.46
CA GLY A 246 37.19 12.13 -4.43
C GLY A 246 35.71 11.78 -4.34
N ASP A 247 34.86 12.79 -4.44
CA ASP A 247 33.39 12.63 -4.44
C ASP A 247 32.81 12.27 -5.82
N ASN A 248 33.65 12.04 -6.84
CA ASN A 248 33.18 11.73 -8.19
C ASN A 248 33.52 10.31 -8.62
N ILE A 249 32.59 9.68 -9.32
CA ILE A 249 32.74 8.44 -10.09
C ILE A 249 32.98 8.82 -11.55
N ASN A 250 34.10 8.35 -12.08
CA ASN A 250 34.43 8.45 -13.48
C ASN A 250 34.14 7.11 -14.15
N ILE A 251 33.30 7.14 -15.18
CA ILE A 251 33.02 5.99 -16.04
C ILE A 251 33.71 6.24 -17.37
N PHE A 252 34.77 5.50 -17.64
CA PHE A 252 35.46 5.50 -18.91
C PHE A 252 34.92 4.36 -19.78
N ASN A 253 34.32 4.71 -20.92
CA ASN A 253 33.89 3.71 -21.91
C ASN A 253 35.08 3.41 -22.83
N ASN A 254 35.66 2.22 -22.69
CA ASN A 254 36.85 1.84 -23.44
C ASN A 254 36.59 1.68 -24.95
N SER A 255 35.33 1.50 -25.37
CA SER A 255 34.96 1.35 -26.78
C SER A 255 34.83 2.70 -27.50
N THR A 256 34.47 3.77 -26.78
CA THR A 256 34.26 5.12 -27.35
C THR A 256 35.31 6.14 -26.93
N GLY A 257 36.14 5.81 -25.93
CA GLY A 257 37.13 6.73 -25.36
C GLY A 257 36.52 7.90 -24.58
N ARG A 258 35.22 7.84 -24.25
CA ARG A 258 34.51 8.91 -23.53
C ARG A 258 34.49 8.62 -22.02
N THR A 259 34.73 9.66 -21.23
CA THR A 259 34.57 9.62 -19.77
C THR A 259 33.33 10.39 -19.37
N THR A 260 32.44 9.74 -18.62
CA THR A 260 31.31 10.39 -17.95
C THR A 260 31.64 10.52 -16.47
N VAL A 261 31.44 11.72 -15.91
CA VAL A 261 31.71 12.01 -14.50
C VAL A 261 30.38 12.16 -13.77
N HIS A 262 30.26 11.53 -12.61
CA HIS A 262 29.08 11.58 -11.76
C HIS A 262 29.48 11.82 -10.31
N ASN A 263 28.83 12.76 -9.64
CA ASN A 263 29.07 12.99 -8.21
C ASN A 263 28.34 11.91 -7.39
N ILE A 264 29.07 11.22 -6.51
CA ILE A 264 28.58 10.18 -5.59
C ILE A 264 27.54 10.73 -4.62
N ASN A 265 27.70 12.00 -4.28
CA ASN A 265 26.82 12.82 -3.47
C ASN A 265 26.24 13.93 -4.36
N PRO A 266 25.32 13.61 -5.29
CA PRO A 266 24.69 14.66 -6.08
C PRO A 266 24.05 15.68 -5.12
N PRO A 267 24.09 16.99 -5.43
CA PRO A 267 23.40 17.98 -4.62
C PRO A 267 21.96 17.51 -4.43
N PRO A 268 21.42 17.55 -3.21
CA PRO A 268 20.13 16.93 -2.92
C PRO A 268 19.09 17.47 -3.91
N GLU A 269 18.43 16.57 -4.64
CA GLU A 269 17.33 16.98 -5.52
C GLU A 269 16.32 17.75 -4.67
N LEU A 270 15.96 18.95 -5.14
CA LEU A 270 14.97 19.79 -4.48
C LEU A 270 13.70 18.95 -4.23
N PRO A 271 13.28 18.78 -2.97
CA PRO A 271 12.13 17.95 -2.65
C PRO A 271 10.87 18.58 -3.25
N SER A 272 9.95 17.74 -3.72
CA SER A 272 8.59 18.20 -4.07
C SER A 272 7.95 18.90 -2.86
N LEU A 273 6.96 19.77 -3.12
CA LEU A 273 6.28 20.51 -2.05
C LEU A 273 5.73 19.59 -0.94
N GLU A 274 5.11 18.47 -1.33
CA GLU A 274 4.57 17.48 -0.39
C GLU A 274 5.67 16.84 0.45
N LYS A 275 6.80 16.47 -0.19
CA LYS A 275 7.96 15.89 0.50
C LYS A 275 8.60 16.89 1.44
N PHE A 276 8.69 18.15 1.06
CA PHE A 276 9.19 19.23 1.88
C PHE A 276 8.32 19.43 3.14
N ILE A 277 7.00 19.49 2.99
CA ILE A 277 6.06 19.60 4.13
C ILE A 277 6.17 18.38 5.04
N PHE A 278 6.29 17.18 4.48
CA PHE A 278 6.51 15.96 5.25
C PHE A 278 7.83 16.00 6.03
N GLN A 279 8.93 16.40 5.40
CA GLN A 279 10.23 16.55 6.05
C GLN A 279 10.17 17.54 7.21
N LEU A 280 9.50 18.70 7.04
CA LEU A 280 9.27 19.66 8.12
C LEU A 280 8.53 19.03 9.31
N LYS A 281 7.47 18.26 9.06
CA LYS A 281 6.75 17.54 10.13
C LYS A 281 7.65 16.55 10.86
N THR A 282 8.43 15.78 10.12
CA THR A 282 9.32 14.77 10.67
C THR A 282 10.34 15.41 11.61
N ILE A 283 11.04 16.46 11.17
CA ILE A 283 12.07 17.10 12.01
C ILE A 283 11.47 17.74 13.26
N ILE A 284 10.28 18.35 13.17
CA ILE A 284 9.63 18.93 14.34
C ILE A 284 9.23 17.82 15.31
N LYS A 285 8.66 16.71 14.82
CA LYS A 285 8.22 15.58 15.66
C LYS A 285 9.41 14.88 16.34
N GLU A 286 10.51 14.70 15.63
CA GLU A 286 11.74 14.13 16.18
C GLU A 286 12.35 15.04 17.23
N GLU A 287 12.45 16.33 16.95
CA GLU A 287 13.00 17.31 17.90
C GLU A 287 12.14 17.42 19.17
N GLN A 288 10.81 17.36 19.04
CA GLN A 288 9.88 17.32 20.16
C GLN A 288 10.10 16.08 21.04
N LYS A 289 10.35 14.92 20.43
CA LYS A 289 10.65 13.68 21.16
C LYS A 289 12.01 13.75 21.85
N LEU A 290 13.02 14.28 21.18
CA LEU A 290 14.39 14.36 21.70
C LEU A 290 14.52 15.33 22.86
N THR A 291 13.90 16.50 22.74
CA THR A 291 13.99 17.57 23.75
C THR A 291 12.91 17.49 24.83
N GLY A 292 11.82 16.77 24.57
CA GLY A 292 10.62 16.78 25.42
C GLY A 292 9.85 18.10 25.38
N VAL A 293 10.25 19.04 24.50
CA VAL A 293 9.63 20.35 24.35
C VAL A 293 8.72 20.35 23.13
N TYR A 294 7.44 20.63 23.32
CA TYR A 294 6.46 20.64 22.22
C TYR A 294 6.60 21.86 21.29
N TRP A 295 7.10 22.98 21.78
CA TRP A 295 7.26 24.21 21.01
C TRP A 295 8.69 24.36 20.53
N ILE A 296 8.92 24.12 19.24
CA ILE A 296 10.26 24.18 18.64
C ILE A 296 10.47 25.55 17.99
N LYS A 297 11.62 26.16 18.23
CA LYS A 297 11.97 27.45 17.63
C LYS A 297 12.15 27.31 16.12
N LEU A 298 11.62 28.27 15.35
CA LEU A 298 11.74 28.25 13.88
C LEU A 298 13.21 28.28 13.44
N SER A 299 14.05 29.05 14.13
CA SER A 299 15.51 29.11 13.94
C SER A 299 16.17 27.73 14.04
N GLN A 300 15.74 26.93 15.01
CA GLN A 300 16.22 25.56 15.24
C GLN A 300 15.75 24.61 14.13
N ILE A 301 14.52 24.77 13.64
CA ILE A 301 14.01 24.02 12.47
C ILE A 301 14.88 24.28 11.23
N TYR A 302 15.24 25.55 10.97
CA TYR A 302 16.16 25.89 9.87
C TYR A 302 17.52 25.19 10.01
N GLN A 303 18.08 25.14 11.22
CA GLN A 303 19.37 24.49 11.48
C GLN A 303 19.29 22.98 11.33
N ILE A 304 18.29 22.34 11.93
CA ILE A 304 18.10 20.88 11.85
C ILE A 304 17.89 20.46 10.39
N TYR A 305 17.04 21.18 9.66
CA TYR A 305 16.79 20.88 8.26
C TYR A 305 18.05 20.98 7.40
N LYS A 306 18.85 22.04 7.60
CA LYS A 306 20.13 22.22 6.91
C LYS A 306 21.12 21.09 7.22
N ASN A 307 21.20 20.68 8.49
CA ASN A 307 22.12 19.64 8.92
C ASN A 307 21.68 18.24 8.43
N GLN A 308 20.38 17.95 8.47
CA GLN A 308 19.85 16.63 8.08
C GLN A 308 19.77 16.43 6.56
N TYR A 309 19.34 17.45 5.82
CA TYR A 309 19.08 17.33 4.38
C TYR A 309 20.08 18.08 3.49
N GLN A 310 21.07 18.76 4.08
CA GLN A 310 22.08 19.56 3.36
C GLN A 310 21.47 20.61 2.40
N LEU A 311 20.23 21.05 2.65
CA LEU A 311 19.51 22.06 1.88
C LEU A 311 19.10 23.22 2.78
N ASN A 312 19.20 24.47 2.31
CA ASN A 312 18.58 25.58 3.04
C ASN A 312 17.10 25.66 2.71
N ILE A 313 16.27 25.74 3.74
CA ILE A 313 14.82 25.93 3.57
C ILE A 313 14.54 27.18 2.72
N SER A 314 15.32 28.26 2.87
CA SER A 314 15.15 29.48 2.08
C SER A 314 15.27 29.23 0.57
N ASP A 315 16.17 28.34 0.14
CA ASP A 315 16.37 28.02 -1.28
C ASP A 315 15.15 27.25 -1.84
N ILE A 316 14.59 26.35 -1.03
CA ILE A 316 13.37 25.59 -1.34
C ILE A 316 12.16 26.55 -1.44
N ILE A 317 12.03 27.47 -0.49
CA ILE A 317 10.93 28.44 -0.46
C ILE A 317 10.99 29.39 -1.64
N CYS A 318 12.16 29.95 -1.96
CA CYS A 318 12.33 30.81 -3.13
C CYS A 318 11.90 30.13 -4.43
N ARG A 319 12.05 28.80 -4.51
CA ARG A 319 11.64 28.00 -5.68
C ARG A 319 10.13 27.82 -5.78
N TYR A 320 9.47 27.42 -4.70
CA TYR A 320 8.03 27.07 -4.71
C TYR A 320 7.11 28.24 -4.37
N PHE A 321 7.59 29.20 -3.57
CA PHE A 321 6.84 30.35 -3.08
C PHE A 321 7.73 31.61 -3.10
N PRO A 322 8.08 32.14 -4.29
CA PRO A 322 8.92 33.32 -4.40
C PRO A 322 8.32 34.50 -3.64
N GLY A 323 9.13 35.15 -2.79
CA GLY A 323 8.72 36.29 -1.97
C GLY A 323 7.93 35.94 -0.70
N LYS A 324 7.80 34.65 -0.35
CA LYS A 324 7.24 34.20 0.93
C LYS A 324 8.33 33.73 1.88
N LEU A 325 8.03 33.75 3.18
CA LEU A 325 8.88 33.20 4.24
C LEU A 325 8.31 31.87 4.75
N LEU A 326 9.13 31.07 5.44
CA LEU A 326 8.69 29.78 6.02
C LEU A 326 7.48 29.96 6.93
N ARG A 327 7.46 31.04 7.71
CA ARG A 327 6.29 31.39 8.54
C ARG A 327 5.00 31.48 7.72
N ASP A 328 5.05 32.06 6.52
CA ASP A 328 3.85 32.26 5.70
C ASP A 328 3.34 30.92 5.17
N ILE A 329 4.24 29.98 4.86
CA ILE A 329 3.90 28.62 4.44
C ILE A 329 3.27 27.85 5.59
N LEU A 330 3.85 27.94 6.79
CA LEU A 330 3.33 27.27 7.98
C LEU A 330 1.93 27.81 8.35
N ILE A 331 1.70 29.13 8.25
CA ILE A 331 0.38 29.76 8.48
C ILE A 331 -0.65 29.23 7.47
N ASN A 332 -0.25 29.05 6.22
CA ASN A 332 -1.12 28.57 5.15
C ASN A 332 -1.38 27.06 5.21
N ASN A 333 -0.74 26.32 6.13
CA ASN A 333 -0.98 24.88 6.37
C ASN A 333 -1.41 24.61 7.82
N PRO A 334 -2.54 25.20 8.28
CA PRO A 334 -2.96 25.15 9.69
C PRO A 334 -3.46 23.77 10.15
N THR A 335 -3.73 22.86 9.21
CA THR A 335 -4.08 21.46 9.51
C THR A 335 -2.90 20.69 10.12
N ASP A 336 -1.70 21.19 9.89
CA ASP A 336 -0.45 20.47 10.15
C ASP A 336 0.44 21.19 11.17
N PHE A 337 0.50 22.53 11.09
CA PHE A 337 1.39 23.34 11.91
C PHE A 337 0.61 24.36 12.73
N VAL A 338 1.04 24.54 13.98
CA VAL A 338 0.62 25.62 14.87
C VAL A 338 1.80 26.53 15.10
N ILE A 339 1.57 27.83 14.96
CA ILE A 339 2.60 28.84 15.18
C ILE A 339 2.20 29.70 16.37
N HIS A 340 3.17 29.97 17.22
CA HIS A 340 3.05 30.92 18.32
C HIS A 340 4.20 31.93 18.26
N GLN A 341 3.86 33.21 18.34
CA GLN A 341 4.81 34.31 18.38
C GLN A 341 4.37 35.25 19.51
N ILE A 342 5.28 35.57 20.44
CA ILE A 342 4.96 36.31 21.67
C ILE A 342 4.76 37.81 21.39
N ASP A 343 5.50 38.35 20.41
CA ASP A 343 5.51 39.76 20.00
C ASP A 343 5.87 39.88 18.51
N ASP A 344 5.50 40.98 17.85
CA ASP A 344 5.64 41.13 16.38
C ASP A 344 7.09 41.01 15.87
N GLN A 345 8.09 41.17 16.75
CA GLN A 345 9.52 40.97 16.47
C GLN A 345 10.12 39.73 17.14
N GLY A 346 9.30 38.97 17.85
CA GLY A 346 9.67 37.81 18.65
C GLY A 346 10.09 36.58 17.88
N GLU A 347 10.73 35.67 18.60
CA GLU A 347 11.06 34.35 18.10
C GLU A 347 9.78 33.55 17.84
N ILE A 348 9.72 32.92 16.66
CA ILE A 348 8.58 32.13 16.21
C ILE A 348 8.74 30.69 16.71
N TYR A 349 7.71 30.17 17.35
CA TYR A 349 7.64 28.79 17.82
C TYR A 349 6.64 28.00 16.98
N VAL A 350 7.00 26.78 16.63
CA VAL A 350 6.19 25.86 15.82
C VAL A 350 5.92 24.60 16.62
N ASN A 351 4.69 24.13 16.55
CA ASN A 351 4.26 22.84 17.07
C ASN A 351 3.44 22.11 16.00
N LEU A 352 3.39 20.78 16.08
CA LEU A 352 2.55 19.95 15.23
C LEU A 352 1.26 19.59 15.97
N PHE A 353 0.15 19.54 15.25
CA PHE A 353 -1.01 18.81 15.75
C PHE A 353 -0.68 17.31 15.71
N THR A 354 -0.20 16.80 16.85
CA THR A 354 0.06 15.38 16.98
C THR A 354 -1.24 14.69 17.35
N ASP A 355 -1.71 13.79 16.50
CA ASP A 355 -2.70 12.77 16.86
C ASP A 355 -2.22 12.07 18.15
N TYR A 356 -2.99 12.18 19.23
CA TYR A 356 -2.80 11.33 20.41
C TYR A 356 -3.23 9.90 20.06
N ARG A 357 -2.44 9.22 19.24
CA ARG A 357 -2.56 7.79 18.97
C ARG A 357 -1.21 7.10 19.16
N LEU A 358 -1.24 6.20 20.14
CA LEU A 358 -0.40 5.02 20.33
C LEU A 358 0.91 5.21 21.10
N LYS A 359 0.82 4.84 22.38
CA LYS A 359 1.87 4.08 23.07
C LYS A 359 2.22 2.84 22.24
N ASP A 360 3.52 2.58 22.13
CA ASP A 360 4.20 1.32 21.84
C ASP A 360 3.37 0.20 21.18
N THR A 361 3.49 0.05 19.87
CA THR A 361 3.89 -1.24 19.29
C THR A 361 4.47 -1.02 17.90
N HIS A 362 5.64 -1.60 17.64
CA HIS A 362 6.28 -1.63 16.33
C HIS A 362 5.34 -2.23 15.28
N GLN A 363 4.92 -1.41 14.30
CA GLN A 363 4.67 -1.76 12.88
C GLN A 363 3.85 -0.64 12.22
N GLU A 364 4.52 0.40 11.75
CA GLU A 364 3.98 1.29 10.70
C GLU A 364 5.04 1.43 9.61
N SER A 365 5.16 0.38 8.83
CA SER A 365 5.76 0.35 7.52
C SER A 365 4.80 -0.47 6.67
N LEU A 366 4.38 0.08 5.54
CA LEU A 366 3.23 -0.32 4.69
C LEU A 366 1.94 0.40 5.08
N LEU A 367 1.67 1.52 4.39
CA LEU A 367 0.42 1.82 3.69
C LEU A 367 0.52 3.22 3.06
N LEU A 368 1.36 3.32 2.03
CA LEU A 368 1.30 4.39 1.02
C LEU A 368 1.39 3.74 -0.35
N HIS A 369 0.34 3.02 -0.73
CA HIS A 369 -0.02 2.74 -2.12
C HIS A 369 -1.45 2.20 -2.14
N GLU A 370 -2.43 3.10 -2.16
CA GLU A 370 -3.69 2.82 -2.83
C GLU A 370 -3.82 3.83 -3.96
N SER A 371 -3.41 3.40 -5.15
CA SER A 371 -3.86 4.01 -6.40
C SER A 371 -5.37 3.75 -6.58
N PRO A 372 -6.09 4.65 -7.25
CA PRO A 372 -7.54 4.62 -7.30
C PRO A 372 -8.01 3.49 -8.21
N SER A 373 -8.59 2.44 -7.64
CA SER A 373 -9.29 1.42 -8.41
C SER A 373 -10.77 1.35 -8.01
N SER A 374 -11.58 1.95 -8.87
CA SER A 374 -12.91 1.50 -9.29
C SER A 374 -13.72 0.67 -8.28
N LEU A 375 -14.53 1.36 -7.49
CA LEU A 375 -15.86 0.86 -7.12
C LEU A 375 -16.87 1.83 -7.73
N SER A 376 -17.53 1.34 -8.78
CA SER A 376 -18.88 1.69 -9.21
C SER A 376 -19.30 3.16 -9.06
N SER A 377 -19.27 3.83 -10.20
CA SER A 377 -20.12 4.96 -10.55
C SER A 377 -21.59 4.68 -10.23
N ASP A 378 -22.01 5.05 -9.04
CA ASP A 378 -23.27 5.75 -8.83
C ASP A 378 -22.89 7.05 -8.12
N LEU A 379 -22.82 8.15 -8.87
CA LEU A 379 -22.81 9.48 -8.27
C LEU A 379 -24.13 9.62 -7.52
N LEU A 380 -24.15 9.28 -6.23
CA LEU A 380 -25.26 9.60 -5.34
C LEU A 380 -25.34 11.13 -5.32
N THR A 381 -26.19 11.71 -6.18
CA THR A 381 -26.51 13.14 -6.13
C THR A 381 -27.18 13.41 -4.79
N ILE A 382 -26.60 14.34 -4.04
CA ILE A 382 -27.12 14.74 -2.73
C ILE A 382 -28.12 15.86 -2.95
N ASP A 383 -29.31 15.50 -3.42
CA ASP A 383 -30.35 16.48 -3.81
C ASP A 383 -31.32 16.79 -2.66
N SER A 384 -31.27 16.03 -1.57
CA SER A 384 -32.07 16.26 -0.38
C SER A 384 -31.28 16.25 0.92
N VAL A 385 -31.92 16.78 1.96
CA VAL A 385 -31.39 16.77 3.32
C VAL A 385 -31.23 15.36 3.88
N LEU A 386 -32.10 14.43 3.47
CA LEU A 386 -32.04 13.03 3.86
C LEU A 386 -30.85 12.32 3.18
N ASP A 387 -30.57 12.66 1.92
CA ASP A 387 -29.41 12.13 1.19
C ASP A 387 -28.10 12.62 1.81
N LEU A 388 -28.06 13.89 2.26
CA LEU A 388 -26.92 14.42 2.99
C LEU A 388 -26.72 13.67 4.32
N GLU A 389 -27.80 13.41 5.04
CA GLU A 389 -27.75 12.64 6.29
C GLU A 389 -27.26 11.20 6.06
N ASN A 390 -27.74 10.53 5.02
CA ASN A 390 -27.31 9.18 4.65
C ASN A 390 -25.86 9.15 4.17
N ALA A 391 -25.42 10.13 3.39
CA ALA A 391 -24.03 10.26 2.96
C ALA A 391 -23.06 10.36 4.15
N ILE A 392 -23.44 11.11 5.19
CA ILE A 392 -22.68 11.24 6.43
C ILE A 392 -22.71 9.92 7.23
N LYS A 393 -23.86 9.23 7.32
CA LYS A 393 -23.97 7.90 7.95
C LYS A 393 -23.08 6.86 7.28
N THR A 394 -22.98 6.88 5.96
CA THR A 394 -22.11 5.98 5.20
C THR A 394 -20.63 6.22 5.56
N ILE A 395 -20.20 7.48 5.59
CA ILE A 395 -18.82 7.84 6.00
C ILE A 395 -18.56 7.39 7.44
N LEU A 396 -19.51 7.61 8.34
CA LEU A 396 -19.39 7.17 9.74
C LEU A 396 -19.31 5.64 9.86
N THR A 397 -20.08 4.90 9.06
CA THR A 397 -20.04 3.43 9.05
C THR A 397 -18.69 2.92 8.53
N GLU A 398 -18.14 3.55 7.49
CA GLU A 398 -16.80 3.24 6.98
C GLU A 398 -15.69 3.56 8.01
N LEU A 399 -15.84 4.64 8.77
CA LEU A 399 -14.90 4.97 9.83
C LEU A 399 -15.05 4.03 11.03
N SER A 400 -16.27 3.66 11.40
CA SER A 400 -16.55 2.74 12.52
C SER A 400 -16.19 1.28 12.23
N THR A 401 -16.21 0.84 10.97
CA THR A 401 -15.70 -0.48 10.58
C THR A 401 -14.18 -0.56 10.72
N LYS A 402 -13.47 0.52 10.43
CA LYS A 402 -12.02 0.61 10.62
C LYS A 402 -11.61 0.89 12.07
N PHE A 403 -12.46 1.60 12.83
CA PHE A 403 -12.21 2.01 14.22
C PHE A 403 -13.48 1.83 15.07
N PRO A 404 -13.79 0.62 15.55
CA PRO A 404 -14.96 0.37 16.37
C PRO A 404 -14.87 1.14 17.69
N ASN A 405 -16.01 1.68 18.17
CA ASN A 405 -16.16 2.41 19.44
C ASN A 405 -15.46 3.78 19.55
N GLN A 406 -15.10 4.42 18.44
CA GLN A 406 -14.48 5.74 18.46
C GLN A 406 -15.43 6.85 18.00
N SER A 407 -15.36 8.01 18.67
CA SER A 407 -15.95 9.28 18.22
C SER A 407 -14.98 9.97 17.25
N PHE A 408 -15.52 10.59 16.19
CA PHE A 408 -14.74 11.17 15.12
C PHE A 408 -14.90 12.68 15.09
N ASP A 409 -13.80 13.42 14.96
CA ASP A 409 -13.83 14.88 14.79
C ASP A 409 -14.68 15.25 13.56
N ILE A 410 -15.54 16.26 13.69
CA ILE A 410 -16.37 16.80 12.60
C ILE A 410 -15.51 17.25 11.40
N SER A 411 -14.29 17.70 11.64
CA SER A 411 -13.31 18.09 10.62
C SER A 411 -12.83 16.89 9.80
N LEU A 412 -12.66 15.74 10.45
CA LEU A 412 -12.34 14.47 9.77
C LEU A 412 -13.51 14.03 8.88
N LEU A 413 -14.75 14.14 9.37
CA LEU A 413 -15.94 13.87 8.57
C LEU A 413 -16.05 14.81 7.36
N ALA A 414 -15.81 16.11 7.55
CA ALA A 414 -15.83 17.08 6.46
C ALA A 414 -14.75 16.78 5.41
N GLY A 415 -13.56 16.36 5.84
CA GLY A 415 -12.47 15.93 4.96
C GLY A 415 -12.83 14.67 4.18
N LYS A 416 -13.37 13.65 4.85
CA LYS A 416 -13.83 12.41 4.19
C LYS A 416 -14.99 12.64 3.24
N PHE A 417 -15.90 13.56 3.58
CA PHE A 417 -16.99 13.97 2.70
C PHE A 417 -16.45 14.62 1.42
N LYS A 418 -15.50 15.56 1.55
CA LYS A 418 -14.84 16.18 0.39
C LYS A 418 -14.08 15.16 -0.46
N GLN A 419 -13.42 14.18 0.17
CA GLN A 419 -12.72 13.10 -0.54
C GLN A 419 -13.70 12.23 -1.34
N LYS A 420 -14.86 11.90 -0.77
CA LYS A 420 -15.82 10.95 -1.35
C LYS A 420 -16.75 11.58 -2.39
N TYR A 421 -17.17 12.82 -2.17
CA TYR A 421 -18.15 13.52 -3.02
C TYR A 421 -17.52 14.69 -3.80
N SER A 422 -16.19 14.83 -3.78
CA SER A 422 -15.41 15.88 -4.46
C SER A 422 -15.83 17.31 -4.14
N LYS A 423 -16.60 17.51 -3.05
CA LYS A 423 -17.21 18.79 -2.70
C LYS A 423 -17.22 19.02 -1.18
N PRO A 424 -16.92 20.24 -0.70
CA PRO A 424 -17.03 20.57 0.72
C PRO A 424 -18.49 20.45 1.21
N ILE A 425 -18.67 19.87 2.40
CA ILE A 425 -20.00 19.71 3.01
C ILE A 425 -20.73 21.04 3.25
N THR A 426 -19.97 22.10 3.54
CA THR A 426 -20.51 23.46 3.70
C THR A 426 -21.07 24.04 2.41
N GLU A 427 -20.54 23.62 1.25
CA GLU A 427 -21.05 24.00 -0.06
C GLU A 427 -22.32 23.22 -0.39
N GLN A 428 -22.34 21.91 -0.11
CA GLN A 428 -23.53 21.08 -0.26
C GLN A 428 -24.69 21.59 0.62
N MET A 429 -24.42 21.99 1.86
CA MET A 429 -25.44 22.57 2.75
C MET A 429 -26.03 23.88 2.21
N LYS A 430 -25.21 24.72 1.55
CA LYS A 430 -25.69 25.97 0.93
C LYS A 430 -26.62 25.70 -0.24
N GLU A 431 -26.31 24.70 -1.06
CA GLU A 431 -27.16 24.31 -2.20
C GLU A 431 -28.50 23.75 -1.75
N LEU A 432 -28.51 22.99 -0.65
CA LEU A 432 -29.74 22.52 0.01
C LEU A 432 -30.49 23.60 0.80
N ARG A 433 -30.03 24.87 0.76
CA ARG A 433 -30.59 26.02 1.48
C ARG A 433 -30.69 25.79 3.00
N LEU A 434 -29.75 25.03 3.56
CA LEU A 434 -29.68 24.75 5.00
C LEU A 434 -29.01 25.93 5.73
N GLY A 435 -29.72 26.52 6.70
CA GLY A 435 -29.19 27.56 7.57
C GLY A 435 -28.36 26.99 8.72
N GLY A 436 -27.20 27.60 8.99
CA GLY A 436 -26.32 27.24 10.11
C GLY A 436 -24.97 26.65 9.67
N ASN A 437 -24.12 26.34 10.65
CA ASN A 437 -22.85 25.65 10.41
C ASN A 437 -23.03 24.13 10.48
N PHE A 438 -22.05 23.37 10.01
CA PHE A 438 -22.12 21.90 9.96
C PHE A 438 -22.39 21.27 11.34
N VAL A 439 -21.84 21.86 12.40
CA VAL A 439 -22.12 21.49 13.81
C VAL A 439 -23.61 21.62 14.14
N LYS A 440 -24.23 22.77 13.87
CA LYS A 440 -25.67 23.00 14.12
C LYS A 440 -26.54 22.05 13.30
N PHE A 441 -26.12 21.72 12.07
CA PHE A 441 -26.82 20.74 11.25
C PHE A 441 -26.78 19.35 11.90
N LEU A 442 -25.62 18.87 12.33
CA LEU A 442 -25.52 17.57 13.00
C LEU A 442 -26.29 17.54 14.33
N GLN A 443 -26.26 18.63 15.12
CA GLN A 443 -27.04 18.77 16.36
C GLN A 443 -28.55 18.75 16.13
N SER A 444 -29.02 19.23 14.98
CA SER A 444 -30.44 19.22 14.62
C SER A 444 -30.97 17.82 14.26
N ARG A 445 -30.09 16.82 14.16
CA ARG A 445 -30.42 15.47 13.68
C ARG A 445 -30.28 14.45 14.82
N ASN A 446 -31.34 13.71 15.09
CA ASN A 446 -31.36 12.64 16.10
C ASN A 446 -30.45 11.45 15.75
N SER A 447 -29.94 11.39 14.53
CA SER A 447 -29.10 10.32 14.01
C SER A 447 -27.62 10.41 14.39
N PHE A 448 -27.19 11.53 14.97
CA PHE A 448 -25.79 11.78 15.32
C PHE A 448 -25.65 12.08 16.81
N ASN A 449 -24.75 11.37 17.48
CA ASN A 449 -24.42 11.69 18.87
C ASN A 449 -23.18 12.59 18.89
N MET A 450 -23.38 13.83 19.33
CA MET A 450 -22.35 14.85 19.38
C MET A 450 -21.84 15.09 20.79
N GLN A 451 -20.51 15.12 20.94
CA GLN A 451 -19.84 15.43 22.20
C GLN A 451 -18.85 16.58 21.95
N LEU A 452 -18.79 17.50 22.90
CA LEU A 452 -17.76 18.54 22.94
C LEU A 452 -16.64 18.03 23.85
N LYS A 453 -15.48 17.72 23.26
CA LYS A 453 -14.31 17.24 23.99
C LYS A 453 -13.12 18.10 23.60
N ASP A 454 -12.40 18.63 24.59
CA ASP A 454 -11.22 19.49 24.38
C ASP A 454 -11.46 20.63 23.37
N ASN A 455 -12.62 21.30 23.49
CA ASN A 455 -13.05 22.41 22.64
C ASN A 455 -13.28 22.05 21.16
N LYS A 456 -13.37 20.76 20.82
CA LYS A 456 -13.70 20.25 19.49
C LYS A 456 -14.98 19.42 19.54
N TRP A 457 -15.74 19.47 18.45
CA TRP A 457 -16.96 18.68 18.30
C TRP A 457 -16.63 17.34 17.67
N GLU A 458 -16.99 16.26 18.35
CA GLU A 458 -16.87 14.90 17.86
C GLU A 458 -18.27 14.30 17.61
N VAL A 459 -18.35 13.41 16.62
CA VAL A 459 -19.57 12.70 16.22
C VAL A 459 -19.29 11.20 16.17
N SER A 460 -20.17 10.41 16.76
CA SER A 460 -20.15 8.95 16.65
C SER A 460 -21.32 8.47 15.79
N GLY A 461 -21.01 7.57 14.86
CA GLY A 461 -22.00 6.84 14.09
C GLY A 461 -22.60 5.75 14.94
N PHE A 462 -23.91 5.55 14.77
CA PHE A 462 -24.78 4.76 15.64
C PHE A 462 -25.05 5.46 16.97
N ALA A 463 -26.33 5.51 17.34
CA ALA A 463 -26.75 5.53 18.73
C ALA A 463 -26.28 4.22 19.40
N SER A 464 -24.97 4.02 19.48
CA SER A 464 -24.39 3.23 20.54
C SER A 464 -24.72 3.97 21.81
N VAL A 465 -25.48 3.30 22.66
CA VAL A 465 -25.71 3.64 24.06
C VAL A 465 -24.34 3.70 24.75
N LYS A 466 -23.63 4.79 24.53
CA LYS A 466 -22.42 5.25 25.20
C LYS A 466 -22.57 6.73 25.48
N LYS A 467 -23.69 7.06 26.12
CA LYS A 467 -23.63 7.96 27.26
C LYS A 467 -23.67 7.01 28.46
N PHE A 468 -22.49 6.65 28.99
CA PHE A 468 -22.43 6.55 30.44
C PHE A 468 -22.72 7.97 30.90
N VAL A 469 -24.01 8.27 31.04
CA VAL A 469 -24.43 9.38 31.86
C VAL A 469 -23.80 9.04 33.20
N GLU A 470 -22.82 9.84 33.64
CA GLU A 470 -22.68 10.08 35.06
C GLU A 470 -24.04 10.60 35.49
N ILE A 471 -24.95 9.68 35.79
CA ILE A 471 -26.19 10.01 36.45
C ILE A 471 -25.67 10.45 37.80
N SER A 472 -25.97 11.69 38.16
CA SER A 472 -25.91 12.15 39.54
C SER A 472 -26.30 10.99 40.45
N SER A 473 -25.65 10.86 41.60
CA SER A 473 -25.99 9.87 42.63
C SER A 473 -27.46 9.88 43.07
N GLU A 474 -28.26 10.81 42.56
CA GLU A 474 -29.66 11.02 42.81
C GLU A 474 -30.51 10.83 41.54
N ILE A 475 -31.53 9.97 41.64
CA ILE A 475 -32.52 9.69 40.60
C ILE A 475 -33.77 10.50 40.93
N HIS A 476 -34.12 11.47 40.07
CA HIS A 476 -35.19 12.43 40.33
C HIS A 476 -36.41 12.29 39.41
N SER A 477 -36.28 11.53 38.31
CA SER A 477 -37.36 11.32 37.35
C SER A 477 -37.48 9.88 36.85
N ALA A 478 -38.62 9.58 36.20
CA ALA A 478 -38.85 8.28 35.56
C ALA A 478 -37.82 7.98 34.46
N LEU A 479 -37.39 9.00 33.72
CA LEU A 479 -36.38 8.88 32.68
C LEU A 479 -35.00 8.59 33.29
N ASP A 480 -34.65 9.24 34.41
CA ASP A 480 -33.40 8.97 35.13
C ASP A 480 -33.37 7.54 35.66
N LEU A 481 -34.51 7.06 36.16
CA LEU A 481 -34.65 5.68 36.63
C LEU A 481 -34.51 4.68 35.47
N GLU A 482 -35.14 4.96 34.31
CA GLU A 482 -35.01 4.12 33.12
C GLU A 482 -33.55 4.05 32.65
N GLN A 483 -32.84 5.18 32.57
CA GLN A 483 -31.43 5.22 32.19
C GLN A 483 -30.51 4.48 33.19
N ALA A 484 -30.77 4.65 34.49
CA ALA A 484 -30.04 3.92 35.53
C ALA A 484 -30.19 2.40 35.36
N LEU A 485 -31.39 1.94 35.01
CA LEU A 485 -31.66 0.51 34.78
C LEU A 485 -31.04 0.01 33.47
N ILE A 486 -31.05 0.80 32.39
CA ILE A 486 -30.38 0.45 31.12
C ILE A 486 -28.88 0.21 31.38
N ASN A 487 -28.24 1.11 32.13
CA ASN A 487 -26.82 0.99 32.47
C ASN A 487 -26.53 -0.30 33.27
N ILE A 488 -27.39 -0.66 34.21
CA ILE A 488 -27.23 -1.90 34.98
C ILE A 488 -27.46 -3.13 34.10
N VAL A 489 -28.44 -3.11 33.20
CA VAL A 489 -28.69 -4.22 32.26
C VAL A 489 -27.51 -4.41 31.33
N LEU A 490 -26.95 -3.34 30.76
CA LEU A 490 -25.75 -3.41 29.92
C LEU A 490 -24.54 -3.96 30.69
N GLU A 491 -24.32 -3.50 31.92
CA GLU A 491 -23.27 -4.01 32.80
C GLU A 491 -23.43 -5.52 33.02
N LEU A 492 -24.64 -6.00 33.33
CA LEU A 492 -24.91 -7.41 33.57
C LEU A 492 -24.79 -8.27 32.31
N ILE A 493 -25.23 -7.78 31.14
CA ILE A 493 -25.09 -8.47 29.84
C ILE A 493 -23.60 -8.62 29.49
N SER A 494 -22.81 -7.55 29.64
CA SER A 494 -21.38 -7.58 29.36
C SER A 494 -20.58 -8.53 30.27
N GLN A 495 -21.05 -8.76 31.50
CA GLN A 495 -20.42 -9.67 32.45
C GLN A 495 -20.83 -11.14 32.27
N THR A 496 -22.02 -11.40 31.73
CA THR A 496 -22.59 -12.76 31.71
C THR A 496 -22.74 -13.37 30.31
N HIS A 497 -22.39 -12.64 29.24
CA HIS A 497 -22.59 -13.02 27.84
C HIS A 497 -24.04 -13.42 27.48
N ASN A 498 -25.00 -13.19 28.36
CA ASN A 498 -26.41 -13.47 28.15
C ASN A 498 -27.11 -12.23 27.60
N SER A 499 -27.97 -12.42 26.60
CA SER A 499 -28.72 -11.33 25.95
C SER A 499 -29.91 -10.80 26.79
N CYS A 500 -30.19 -11.40 27.94
CA CYS A 500 -31.29 -11.01 28.83
C CYS A 500 -30.92 -11.16 30.32
N VAL A 501 -31.56 -10.36 31.18
CA VAL A 501 -31.29 -10.26 32.63
C VAL A 501 -32.59 -10.51 33.40
N ASP A 502 -32.55 -11.32 34.45
CA ASP A 502 -33.71 -11.51 35.35
C ASP A 502 -34.03 -10.20 36.10
N ALA A 503 -35.29 -9.78 36.09
CA ALA A 503 -35.76 -8.56 36.75
C ALA A 503 -35.44 -8.53 38.25
N SER A 504 -35.36 -9.69 38.90
CA SER A 504 -34.95 -9.83 40.30
C SER A 504 -33.48 -9.51 40.49
N VAL A 505 -32.62 -9.96 39.57
CA VAL A 505 -31.17 -9.67 39.56
C VAL A 505 -30.93 -8.19 39.28
N LEU A 506 -31.70 -7.61 38.35
CA LEU A 506 -31.70 -6.17 38.08
C LEU A 506 -32.06 -5.37 39.34
N GLY A 507 -33.08 -5.82 40.08
CA GLY A 507 -33.48 -5.24 41.37
C GLY A 507 -32.39 -5.26 42.43
N VAL A 508 -31.72 -6.41 42.59
CA VAL A 508 -30.63 -6.58 43.55
C VAL A 508 -29.44 -5.69 43.20
N LYS A 509 -29.03 -5.68 41.93
CA LYS A 509 -27.90 -4.87 41.45
C LYS A 509 -28.18 -3.37 41.56
N PHE A 510 -29.42 -2.95 41.32
CA PHE A 510 -29.84 -1.56 41.58
C PHE A 510 -29.73 -1.21 43.06
N HIS A 511 -30.22 -2.07 43.96
CA HIS A 511 -30.13 -1.81 45.39
C HIS A 511 -28.67 -1.70 45.87
N HIS A 512 -27.79 -2.56 45.36
CA HIS A 512 -26.37 -2.50 45.64
C HIS A 512 -25.74 -1.17 45.18
N LYS A 513 -26.12 -0.68 43.99
CA LYS A 513 -25.56 0.52 43.38
C LYS A 513 -26.05 1.83 43.99
N TYR A 514 -27.32 1.89 44.39
CA TYR A 514 -27.99 3.12 44.85
C TYR A 514 -28.41 3.09 46.32
N GLY A 515 -28.06 2.03 47.07
CA GLY A 515 -28.30 1.91 48.50
C GLY A 515 -29.79 1.77 48.91
N LYS A 516 -30.74 1.73 47.96
CA LYS A 516 -32.18 1.57 48.24
C LYS A 516 -32.91 0.70 47.20
N PRO A 517 -33.99 -0.01 47.57
CA PRO A 517 -34.76 -0.82 46.62
C PRO A 517 -35.42 0.02 45.53
N ILE A 518 -35.53 -0.52 44.30
CA ILE A 518 -36.18 0.17 43.16
C ILE A 518 -37.60 0.63 43.51
N THR A 519 -38.37 -0.20 44.22
CA THR A 519 -39.74 0.13 44.61
C THR A 519 -39.83 1.34 45.55
N LYS A 520 -38.78 1.59 46.36
CA LYS A 520 -38.67 2.80 47.18
C LYS A 520 -38.33 4.00 46.31
N GLN A 521 -37.36 3.87 45.41
CA GLN A 521 -37.02 4.92 44.45
C GLN A 521 -38.21 5.33 43.56
N MET A 522 -39.00 4.36 43.08
CA MET A 522 -40.22 4.63 42.29
C MET A 522 -41.25 5.45 43.08
N LYS A 523 -41.42 5.17 44.37
CA LYS A 523 -42.30 5.94 45.25
C LYS A 523 -41.77 7.36 45.47
N ASP A 524 -40.47 7.51 45.69
CA ASP A 524 -39.81 8.80 45.90
C ASP A 524 -40.05 9.76 44.70
N ILE A 525 -40.09 9.22 43.47
CA ILE A 525 -40.35 9.97 42.22
C ILE A 525 -41.80 9.87 41.72
N LYS A 526 -42.74 9.44 42.59
CA LYS A 526 -44.20 9.40 42.33
C LYS A 526 -44.63 8.50 41.15
N ILE A 527 -43.92 7.42 40.86
CA ILE A 527 -44.33 6.41 39.88
C ILE A 527 -45.23 5.38 40.56
N ASN A 528 -46.48 5.32 40.12
CA ASN A 528 -47.47 4.37 40.62
C ASN A 528 -47.42 3.06 39.81
N GLY A 529 -47.26 1.92 40.49
CA GLY A 529 -47.30 0.61 39.86
C GLY A 529 -46.26 -0.36 40.42
N SER A 530 -46.23 -1.58 39.88
CA SER A 530 -45.17 -2.55 40.18
C SER A 530 -43.95 -2.31 39.29
N PHE A 531 -42.78 -2.75 39.73
CA PHE A 531 -41.54 -2.62 38.97
C PHE A 531 -41.65 -3.20 37.55
N ILE A 532 -42.32 -4.36 37.39
CA ILE A 532 -42.55 -4.96 36.08
C ILE A 532 -43.48 -4.10 35.22
N LYS A 533 -44.52 -3.46 35.79
CA LYS A 533 -45.38 -2.54 35.04
C LYS A 533 -44.60 -1.32 34.56
N PHE A 534 -43.68 -0.81 35.38
CA PHE A 534 -42.81 0.29 34.99
C PHE A 534 -41.88 -0.11 33.85
N LEU A 535 -41.18 -1.25 33.94
CA LEU A 535 -40.34 -1.74 32.85
C LEU A 535 -41.14 -1.94 31.55
N LYS A 536 -42.40 -2.39 31.62
CA LYS A 536 -43.27 -2.54 30.43
C LYS A 536 -43.70 -1.19 29.84
N SER A 537 -43.74 -0.13 30.65
CA SER A 537 -44.06 1.22 30.18
C SER A 537 -42.87 1.93 29.52
N CYS A 538 -41.65 1.41 29.74
CA CYS A 538 -40.42 1.92 29.15
C CYS A 538 -40.25 1.36 27.72
N HIS A 539 -40.00 2.23 26.75
CA HIS A 539 -39.82 1.84 25.35
C HIS A 539 -38.45 1.18 25.09
N SER A 540 -37.53 1.30 26.04
CA SER A 540 -36.16 0.79 25.92
C SER A 540 -36.03 -0.69 26.29
N PHE A 541 -37.04 -1.28 26.95
CA PHE A 541 -36.96 -2.64 27.46
C PHE A 541 -37.94 -3.58 26.77
N GLN A 542 -37.45 -4.75 26.39
CA GLN A 542 -38.28 -5.87 26.01
C GLN A 542 -38.35 -6.85 27.19
N ILE A 543 -39.56 -7.21 27.62
CA ILE A 543 -39.76 -8.12 28.74
C ILE A 543 -40.39 -9.42 28.25
N GLN A 544 -39.76 -10.53 28.59
CA GLN A 544 -40.28 -11.88 28.37
C GLN A 544 -40.59 -12.52 29.71
N GLN A 545 -41.76 -13.14 29.83
CA GLN A 545 -42.12 -13.91 31.01
C GLN A 545 -41.83 -15.38 30.75
N ASN A 546 -40.94 -15.98 31.54
CA ASN A 546 -40.61 -17.40 31.46
C ASN A 546 -40.92 -18.06 32.81
N GLY A 547 -42.09 -18.68 32.91
CA GLY A 547 -42.65 -19.18 34.18
C GLY A 547 -42.95 -18.05 35.19
N ASN A 548 -42.40 -18.18 36.40
CA ASN A 548 -42.54 -17.19 37.48
C ASN A 548 -41.49 -16.06 37.42
N LYS A 549 -40.66 -16.01 36.39
CA LYS A 549 -39.56 -15.05 36.25
C LYS A 549 -39.78 -14.13 35.06
N TYR A 550 -39.38 -12.86 35.22
CA TYR A 550 -39.39 -11.87 34.16
C TYR A 550 -37.96 -11.61 33.71
N GLN A 551 -37.70 -11.82 32.42
CA GLN A 551 -36.42 -11.51 31.78
C GLN A 551 -36.54 -10.20 31.03
N VAL A 552 -35.51 -9.37 31.14
CA VAL A 552 -35.43 -8.01 30.59
C VAL A 552 -34.25 -7.95 29.63
N SER A 553 -34.50 -7.53 28.39
CA SER A 553 -33.49 -7.21 27.39
C SER A 553 -33.69 -5.79 26.87
N ILE A 554 -32.70 -5.24 26.19
CA ILE A 554 -32.77 -3.90 25.60
C ILE A 554 -33.27 -4.02 24.16
N GLN A 555 -34.30 -3.23 23.84
CA GLN A 555 -34.89 -3.21 22.50
C GLN A 555 -34.06 -2.28 21.60
N VAL A 556 -33.27 -2.85 20.69
CA VAL A 556 -32.59 -2.09 19.64
C VAL A 556 -33.55 -1.95 18.46
N SER A 557 -34.00 -0.73 18.17
CA SER A 557 -34.82 -0.45 16.98
C SER A 557 -33.99 -0.66 15.71
N ILE A 558 -34.06 -1.86 15.14
CA ILE A 558 -33.57 -2.18 13.80
C ILE A 558 -34.73 -1.97 12.81
N SER A 559 -34.65 -0.89 12.06
CA SER A 559 -35.38 -0.69 10.80
C SER A 559 -34.40 0.07 9.91
N GLN A 560 -33.75 -0.49 8.88
CA GLN A 560 -34.22 -1.40 7.83
C GLN A 560 -33.05 -2.26 7.31
N ILE A 561 -32.94 -3.53 7.70
CA ILE A 561 -32.36 -4.60 6.87
C ILE A 561 -33.09 -5.89 7.25
N HIS A 562 -34.26 -6.12 6.65
CA HIS A 562 -34.76 -7.42 6.20
C HIS A 562 -36.25 -7.30 5.88
N ASN A 563 -36.56 -7.38 4.60
CA ASN A 563 -37.72 -8.07 4.01
C ASN A 563 -37.33 -8.25 2.54
N SER A 564 -36.93 -9.44 2.06
CA SER A 564 -37.59 -10.75 2.04
C SER A 564 -37.86 -11.06 0.57
N ASN A 565 -37.15 -12.04 0.00
CA ASN A 565 -37.70 -12.93 -1.00
C ASN A 565 -36.89 -14.23 -1.01
N SER A 566 -37.11 -15.01 0.03
CA SER A 566 -37.18 -16.46 -0.08
C SER A 566 -38.55 -16.83 0.49
N SER A 567 -39.50 -17.16 -0.39
CA SER A 567 -40.74 -17.82 -0.03
C SER A 567 -40.71 -19.26 -0.54
N PRO A 568 -41.45 -20.16 0.12
CA PRO A 568 -41.02 -21.53 0.39
C PRO A 568 -41.62 -22.56 -0.57
N SER A 569 -41.10 -23.77 -0.46
CA SER A 569 -41.58 -24.99 -1.11
C SER A 569 -42.92 -25.51 -0.55
N ILE A 570 -43.58 -26.32 -1.40
CA ILE A 570 -44.61 -27.36 -1.16
C ILE A 570 -46.05 -26.98 -1.50
N SER A 571 -46.48 -27.36 -2.70
CA SER A 571 -47.47 -28.42 -2.96
C SER A 571 -47.36 -28.86 -4.42
#